data_AF-A0A2H0N7E2-F1
#
_entry.id   AF-A0A2H0N7E2-F1
#
_cell.length_a   1.000
_cell.length_b   1.000
_cell.length_c   1.000
_cell.angle_alpha   90.00
_cell.angle_beta   90.00
_cell.angle_gamma   90.00
#
_symmetry.space_group_name_H-M   'P 1'
#
loop_
_entity.id
_entity.type
_entity.pdbx_description
1 polymer ?
#
loop_
_entity_poly.entity_id
_entity_poly.type
_entity_poly.pdbx_seq_one_letter_code
_entity_poly.pdbx_strand_id
1 'polypeptide(L)'
;MPKVTHDKGECIGCGSCTLYAEHYFEIDKEDDAKAHLIRSTQKGNMEILDIEDFEMEVNIDAARGCPMSCIKVLGDDGRILGE
;
A
#
# COMPACT_ATOMS: atom_id res chain seq x y z
N MET A 1 -13.06 8.60 -5.64
CA MET A 1 -12.82 7.46 -4.74
C MET A 1 -11.33 7.42 -4.46
N PRO A 2 -10.93 7.43 -3.17
CA PRO A 2 -9.54 7.36 -2.78
C PRO A 2 -8.94 6.01 -3.16
N LYS A 3 -7.61 5.97 -3.21
CA LYS A 3 -6.86 4.82 -3.75
C LYS A 3 -5.64 4.56 -2.92
N VAL A 4 -5.27 3.30 -2.82
CA VAL A 4 -3.94 2.88 -2.37
C VAL A 4 -3.21 2.28 -3.56
N THR A 5 -1.96 2.69 -3.76
CA THR A 5 -1.06 2.09 -4.75
C THR A 5 0.17 1.56 -4.08
N HIS A 6 0.63 0.38 -4.49
CA HIS A 6 1.85 -0.24 -4.00
C HIS A 6 2.74 -0.68 -5.17
N ASP A 7 3.97 -0.16 -5.24
CA ASP A 7 4.96 -0.55 -6.23
C ASP A 7 5.80 -1.72 -5.71
N LYS A 8 5.49 -2.95 -6.15
CA LYS A 8 6.25 -4.15 -5.80
C LYS A 8 7.68 -4.11 -6.32
N GLY A 9 7.99 -3.31 -7.34
CA GLY A 9 9.35 -3.20 -7.88
C GLY A 9 10.31 -2.66 -6.83
N GLU A 10 9.91 -1.60 -6.14
CA GLU A 10 10.68 -0.90 -5.10
C GLU A 10 10.51 -1.52 -3.70
N CYS A 11 9.51 -2.39 -3.52
CA CYS A 11 9.27 -3.04 -2.24
C CYS A 11 10.41 -4.00 -1.86
N ILE A 12 10.88 -3.86 -0.62
CA ILE A 12 11.95 -4.68 -0.02
C ILE A 12 11.46 -5.62 1.08
N GLY A 13 10.15 -5.72 1.31
CA GLY A 13 9.59 -6.65 2.30
C GLY A 13 9.79 -6.26 3.77
N CYS A 14 9.87 -4.97 4.10
CA CYS A 14 10.17 -4.52 5.47
C CYS A 14 9.10 -4.87 6.53
N GLY A 15 7.85 -5.16 6.12
CA GLY A 15 6.76 -5.52 7.02
C GLY A 15 6.10 -4.35 7.79
N SER A 16 6.57 -3.11 7.65
CA SER A 16 5.98 -1.97 8.37
C SER A 16 4.50 -1.75 8.01
N CYS A 17 4.15 -1.90 6.73
CA CYS A 17 2.78 -1.74 6.26
C CYS A 17 1.79 -2.72 6.90
N THR A 18 2.20 -3.94 7.24
CA THR A 18 1.34 -4.92 7.89
C THR A 18 1.07 -4.60 9.36
N LEU A 19 1.90 -3.76 9.99
CA LEU A 19 1.68 -3.33 11.38
C LEU A 19 0.60 -2.24 11.49
N TYR A 20 0.50 -1.36 10.49
CA TYR A 20 -0.48 -0.28 10.46
C TYR A 20 -1.78 -0.68 9.77
N ALA A 21 -1.69 -1.47 8.69
CA ALA A 21 -2.81 -1.79 7.80
C ALA A 21 -2.85 -3.29 7.49
N GLU A 22 -2.95 -4.13 8.53
CA GLU A 22 -2.94 -5.60 8.42
C GLU A 22 -4.03 -6.19 7.51
N HIS A 23 -5.16 -5.49 7.33
CA HIS A 23 -6.25 -5.90 6.44
C HIS A 23 -6.04 -5.53 4.97
N TYR A 24 -4.99 -4.75 4.67
CA TYR A 24 -4.65 -4.30 3.32
C TYR A 24 -3.31 -4.85 2.88
N PHE A 25 -2.38 -5.12 3.80
CA PHE A 25 -1.06 -5.63 3.45
C PHE A 25 -0.77 -6.95 4.15
N GLU A 26 -0.22 -7.87 3.37
CA GLU A 26 0.41 -9.09 3.87
C GLU A 26 1.84 -9.19 3.33
N ILE A 27 2.72 -9.88 4.03
CA ILE A 27 4.03 -10.26 3.49
C ILE A 27 3.91 -11.64 2.87
N ASP A 28 4.29 -11.75 1.60
CA ASP A 28 4.43 -13.04 0.93
C ASP A 28 5.52 -13.86 1.65
N LYS A 29 5.19 -15.09 2.05
CA LYS A 29 6.12 -15.96 2.78
C LYS A 29 6.78 -17.02 1.89
N GLU A 30 6.30 -17.16 0.66
CA GLU A 30 6.67 -18.27 -0.23
C GLU A 30 7.47 -17.81 -1.43
N ASP A 31 7.17 -16.63 -1.99
CA ASP A 31 7.71 -16.22 -3.30
C ASP A 31 8.81 -15.14 -3.19
N ASP A 32 8.44 -13.86 -3.11
CA ASP A 32 9.38 -12.73 -3.22
C ASP A 32 9.73 -12.05 -1.88
N ALA A 33 9.13 -12.51 -0.78
CA ALA A 33 9.22 -11.88 0.54
C ALA A 33 8.79 -10.41 0.58
N LYS A 34 8.03 -9.94 -0.42
CA LYS A 34 7.56 -8.56 -0.51
C LYS A 34 6.16 -8.42 0.08
N ALA A 35 5.78 -7.17 0.35
CA ALA A 35 4.40 -6.88 0.68
C ALA A 35 3.49 -7.11 -0.53
N HIS A 36 2.24 -7.49 -0.27
CA HIS A 36 1.17 -7.65 -1.25
C HIS A 36 -0.03 -6.84 -0.75
N LEU A 37 -0.57 -5.98 -1.62
CA LEU A 37 -1.79 -5.22 -1.35
C LEU A 37 -3.01 -6.11 -1.63
N ILE A 38 -3.65 -6.58 -0.56
CA ILE A 38 -4.77 -7.50 -0.55
C ILE A 38 -5.96 -6.90 -1.33
N ARG A 39 -6.66 -7.73 -2.12
CA ARG A 39 -7.80 -7.34 -3.00
C ARG A 39 -7.45 -6.34 -4.11
N SER A 40 -6.18 -6.03 -4.31
CA SER A 40 -5.77 -5.09 -5.35
C SER A 40 -5.89 -5.68 -6.75
N THR A 41 -5.92 -4.79 -7.74
CA THR A 41 -5.69 -5.13 -9.14
C THR A 41 -4.24 -4.86 -9.50
N GLN A 42 -3.56 -5.88 -10.02
CA GLN A 42 -2.17 -5.79 -10.46
C GLN A 42 -2.07 -5.25 -11.91
N LYS A 43 -1.16 -4.30 -12.13
CA LYS A 43 -0.76 -3.75 -13.43
C LYS A 43 0.76 -3.66 -13.51
N GLY A 44 1.38 -4.73 -14.00
CA GLY A 44 2.84 -4.87 -13.96
C GLY A 44 3.33 -5.01 -12.51
N ASN A 45 4.22 -4.12 -12.09
CA ASN A 45 4.71 -4.08 -10.70
C ASN A 45 3.80 -3.27 -9.76
N MET A 46 2.80 -2.57 -10.30
CA MET A 46 1.91 -1.74 -9.50
C MET A 46 0.67 -2.52 -9.07
N GLU A 47 0.37 -2.48 -7.79
CA GLU A 47 -0.88 -2.95 -7.19
C GLU A 47 -1.75 -1.73 -6.86
N ILE A 48 -3.04 -1.79 -7.22
CA ILE A 48 -3.96 -0.67 -7.04
C ILE A 48 -5.25 -1.16 -6.39
N LEU A 49 -5.67 -0.50 -5.31
CA LEU A 49 -6.92 -0.77 -4.62
C LEU A 49 -7.69 0.54 -4.47
N ASP A 50 -8.92 0.59 -4.94
CA ASP A 50 -9.85 1.66 -4.56
C ASP A 50 -10.35 1.38 -3.14
N ILE A 51 -10.39 2.42 -2.31
CA ILE A 51 -10.78 2.37 -0.90
C ILE A 51 -11.83 3.43 -0.60
N GLU A 52 -12.43 3.36 0.59
CA GLU A 52 -13.33 4.35 1.16
C GLU A 52 -12.57 5.33 2.07
N ASP A 53 -13.16 6.49 2.34
CA ASP A 53 -12.52 7.56 3.13
C ASP A 53 -12.06 7.10 4.53
N PHE A 54 -12.84 6.23 5.18
CA PHE A 54 -12.51 5.73 6.52
C PHE A 54 -11.34 4.74 6.52
N GLU A 55 -10.98 4.18 5.37
CA GLU A 55 -9.85 3.27 5.20
C GLU A 55 -8.54 4.04 4.95
N MET A 56 -8.61 5.35 4.68
CA MET A 56 -7.43 6.14 4.31
C MET A 56 -6.41 6.26 5.44
N GLU A 57 -6.83 6.51 6.68
CA GLU A 57 -5.93 6.82 7.80
C GLU A 57 -4.90 5.72 8.03
N VAL A 58 -5.36 4.46 8.15
CA VAL A 58 -4.48 3.31 8.35
C VAL A 58 -3.53 3.09 7.16
N ASN A 59 -3.99 3.36 5.95
CA ASN A 59 -3.17 3.24 4.74
C ASN A 59 -2.17 4.40 4.60
N ILE A 60 -2.50 5.59 5.10
CA ILE A 60 -1.58 6.74 5.19
C ILE A 60 -0.46 6.42 6.18
N ASP A 61 -0.80 5.83 7.33
CA ASP A 61 0.21 5.41 8.31
C ASP A 61 1.11 4.28 7.75
N ALA A 62 0.53 3.32 7.02
CA ALA A 62 1.30 2.31 6.30
C ALA A 62 2.25 2.93 5.25
N ALA A 63 1.80 3.96 4.52
CA ALA A 63 2.62 4.68 3.55
C ALA A 63 3.79 5.42 4.22
N ARG A 64 3.52 6.14 5.32
CA ARG A 64 4.55 6.82 6.13
C ARG A 64 5.55 5.86 6.77
N GLY A 65 5.08 4.69 7.17
CA GLY A 65 5.92 3.64 7.73
C GLY A 65 6.81 2.94 6.72
N CYS A 66 6.58 3.12 5.41
CA CYS A 66 7.35 2.45 4.37
C CYS A 66 8.68 3.17 4.09
N PRO A 67 9.84 2.52 4.35
CA PRO A 67 11.15 3.16 4.18
C PRO A 67 11.53 3.42 2.72
N MET A 68 10.86 2.75 1.77
CA MET A 68 11.09 2.91 0.33
C MET A 68 10.07 3.83 -0.33
N SER A 69 9.09 4.34 0.41
CA SER A 69 8.01 5.18 -0.12
C SER A 69 7.29 4.57 -1.34
N CYS A 70 7.22 3.23 -1.38
CA CYS A 70 6.59 2.48 -2.48
C CYS A 70 5.08 2.32 -2.32
N ILE A 71 4.49 2.86 -1.24
CA ILE A 71 3.05 2.91 -1.00
C ILE A 71 2.59 4.37 -1.10
N LYS A 72 1.49 4.63 -1.81
CA LYS A 72 0.88 5.96 -1.91
C LYS A 72 -0.62 5.87 -1.67
N VAL A 73 -1.16 6.85 -0.96
CA VAL A 73 -2.60 7.03 -0.79
C VAL A 73 -3.01 8.26 -1.58
N LEU A 74 -3.92 8.10 -2.54
CA LEU A 74 -4.46 9.19 -3.33
C LEU A 74 -5.86 9.53 -2.80
N GLY A 75 -6.09 10.82 -2.49
CA GLY A 75 -7.41 11.33 -2.18
C GLY A 75 -8.31 11.41 -3.43
N ASP A 76 -9.58 11.76 -3.20
CA ASP A 76 -10.56 11.97 -4.28
C ASP A 76 -10.17 13.03 -5.30
N ASP A 77 -9.39 14.03 -4.87
CA ASP A 77 -8.87 15.10 -5.71
C ASP A 77 -7.58 14.70 -6.46
N GLY A 78 -7.13 13.45 -6.32
CA GLY A 78 -5.93 12.91 -6.95
C GLY A 78 -4.62 13.34 -6.30
N ARG A 79 -4.65 14.04 -5.16
CA ARG A 79 -3.44 14.39 -4.41
C ARG A 79 -2.96 13.21 -3.59
N ILE A 80 -1.64 13.07 -3.47
CA ILE A 80 -1.03 12.11 -2.55
C ILE A 80 -1.20 12.66 -1.13
N LEU A 81 -1.66 11.80 -0.23
CA LEU A 81 -1.87 12.12 1.17
C LEU A 81 -0.74 11.49 2.01
N GLY A 82 -0.24 12.26 2.98
CA GLY A 82 0.67 11.73 4.00
C GLY A 82 2.16 11.74 3.68
N GLU A 83 2.58 12.44 2.61
CA GLU A 83 3.99 12.72 2.30
C GLU A 83 4.69 13.63 3.34
#